data_AF-A0AAN8XPH7-F1
#
_entry.id   AF-A0AAN8XPH7-F1
#
_cell.length_a   1.000
_cell.length_b   1.000
_cell.length_c   1.000
_cell.angle_alpha   90.00
_cell.angle_beta   90.00
_cell.angle_gamma   90.00
#
_symmetry.space_group_name_H-M   'P 1'
#
loop_
_entity.id
_entity.type
_entity.pdbx_description
1 polymer ?
#
loop_
_entity_poly.entity_id
_entity_poly.type
_entity_poly.pdbx_seq_one_letter_code
_entity_poly.pdbx_strand_id
1 'polypeptide(L)'
;MPLVISQETFNEAVKENMEEFGMTEEEAVKEAKTQFEAQGVNLTNIIMTCSSAVVISRCIKCIEKLLSQTHPDRDADISFELTIIKVELDKELATRIHAGKEGLYPLLIRCLRKMKDKHLSQVLQTLTSLTNGYPDLLDKSGLDFMIGFLQPNVDLELVVQNLRWIKNCITAHEKNRSELILMKIQDCFRNLLQKFNDKPRLIIQICQVTKKLVSDDDIRVVHGNPHEHARALANETLCTFISFMSIYMDDISVLYELIPAMTVLTVRDEFCLKVYEQNGLCHILDIMIKYPDDE
;
A
#
# COMPACT_ATOMS: atom_id res chain seq x y z
N MET A 1 -5.23 7.23 27.16
CA MET A 1 -4.21 6.58 26.31
C MET A 1 -4.25 5.10 26.66
N PRO A 2 -4.43 4.17 25.70
CA PRO A 2 -4.42 2.74 26.02
C PRO A 2 -3.04 2.35 26.57
N LEU A 3 -2.98 1.40 27.51
CA LEU A 3 -1.69 0.87 27.98
C LEU A 3 -1.02 0.13 26.81
N VAL A 4 0.31 0.16 26.74
CA VAL A 4 1.10 -0.60 25.78
C VAL A 4 2.21 -1.33 26.53
N ILE A 5 2.47 -2.58 26.13
CA ILE A 5 3.53 -3.42 26.70
C ILE A 5 4.60 -3.71 25.66
N SER A 6 5.75 -4.23 26.11
CA SER A 6 6.83 -4.67 25.22
C SER A 6 6.61 -6.11 24.75
N GLN A 7 7.27 -6.50 23.65
CA GLN A 7 7.28 -7.90 23.19
C GLN A 7 7.91 -8.82 24.24
N GLU A 8 8.95 -8.36 24.95
CA GLU A 8 9.61 -9.12 26.00
C GLU A 8 8.64 -9.43 27.14
N THR A 9 7.88 -8.42 27.59
CA THR A 9 6.85 -8.58 28.63
C THR A 9 5.76 -9.57 28.22
N PHE A 10 5.33 -9.52 26.95
CA PHE A 10 4.33 -10.48 26.47
C PHE A 10 4.91 -11.90 26.36
N ASN A 11 6.12 -12.04 25.82
CA ASN A 11 6.80 -13.32 25.70
C ASN A 11 7.09 -13.95 27.06
N GLU A 12 7.43 -13.15 28.08
CA GLU A 12 7.58 -13.60 29.46
C GLU A 12 6.27 -14.16 30.01
N ALA A 13 5.15 -13.47 29.83
CA ALA A 13 3.85 -13.97 30.26
C ALA A 13 3.43 -15.26 29.53
N VAL A 14 3.69 -15.36 28.22
CA VAL A 14 3.44 -16.60 27.46
C VAL A 14 4.33 -17.73 27.97
N LYS A 15 5.61 -17.45 28.22
CA LYS A 15 6.55 -18.44 28.75
C LYS A 15 6.15 -18.91 30.16
N GLU A 16 5.76 -17.99 31.03
CA GLU A 16 5.23 -18.29 32.37
C GLU A 16 3.98 -19.18 32.25
N ASN A 17 3.08 -18.87 31.33
CA ASN A 17 1.90 -19.70 31.11
C ASN A 17 2.22 -21.12 30.64
N MET A 18 3.23 -21.28 29.77
CA MET A 18 3.69 -22.59 29.32
C MET A 18 4.40 -23.36 30.45
N GLU A 19 5.26 -22.70 31.23
CA GLU A 19 6.09 -23.33 32.27
C GLU A 19 5.28 -23.64 33.54
N GLU A 20 4.42 -22.72 33.99
CA GLU A 20 3.66 -22.85 35.23
C GLU A 20 2.35 -23.63 35.06
N PHE A 21 1.67 -23.47 33.92
CA PHE A 21 0.39 -24.12 33.66
C PHE A 21 0.45 -25.25 32.63
N GLY A 22 1.62 -25.55 32.05
CA GLY A 22 1.81 -26.64 31.10
C GLY A 22 1.02 -26.47 29.80
N MET A 23 0.63 -25.24 29.46
CA MET A 23 -0.15 -24.92 28.28
C MET A 23 0.66 -25.11 26.99
N THR A 24 -0.02 -25.43 25.90
CA THR A 24 0.58 -25.34 24.57
C THR A 24 0.87 -23.88 24.19
N GLU A 25 1.79 -23.62 23.24
CA GLU A 25 2.13 -22.24 22.82
C GLU A 25 0.87 -21.47 22.37
N GLU A 26 -0.03 -22.13 21.63
CA GLU A 26 -1.28 -21.53 21.14
C GLU A 26 -2.23 -21.16 22.29
N GLU A 27 -2.36 -22.03 23.30
CA GLU A 27 -3.18 -21.79 24.49
C GLU A 27 -2.56 -20.68 25.36
N ALA A 28 -1.26 -20.72 25.59
CA ALA A 28 -0.53 -19.74 26.39
C ALA A 28 -0.59 -18.33 25.79
N VAL A 29 -0.47 -18.21 24.46
CA VAL A 29 -0.65 -16.95 23.72
C VAL A 29 -2.07 -16.43 23.86
N LYS A 30 -3.08 -17.30 23.74
CA LYS A 30 -4.50 -16.93 23.86
C LYS A 30 -4.85 -16.45 25.27
N GLU A 31 -4.34 -17.13 26.29
CA GLU A 31 -4.48 -16.76 27.71
C GLU A 31 -3.85 -15.40 27.98
N ALA A 32 -2.57 -15.21 27.61
CA ALA A 32 -1.84 -13.97 27.80
C ALA A 32 -2.52 -12.79 27.08
N LYS A 33 -2.97 -13.01 25.84
CA LYS A 33 -3.76 -12.02 25.08
C LYS A 33 -5.01 -11.59 25.85
N THR A 34 -5.80 -12.55 26.33
CA THR A 34 -7.04 -12.28 27.05
C THR A 34 -6.77 -11.49 28.34
N GLN A 35 -5.72 -11.85 29.07
CA GLN A 35 -5.32 -11.19 30.31
C GLN A 35 -4.89 -9.74 30.09
N PHE A 36 -4.11 -9.45 29.04
CA PHE A 36 -3.67 -8.10 28.74
C PHE A 36 -4.79 -7.23 28.13
N GLU A 37 -5.64 -7.78 27.27
CA GLU A 37 -6.83 -7.08 26.75
C GLU A 37 -7.80 -6.71 27.89
N ALA A 38 -8.00 -7.60 28.88
CA ALA A 38 -8.81 -7.32 30.07
C ALA A 38 -8.25 -6.18 30.93
N GLN A 39 -6.94 -5.94 30.87
CA GLN A 39 -6.26 -4.81 31.52
C GLN A 39 -6.28 -3.52 30.68
N GLY A 40 -6.91 -3.54 29.50
CA GLY A 40 -6.97 -2.39 28.58
C GLY A 40 -5.65 -2.14 27.85
N VAL A 41 -4.79 -3.14 27.73
CA VAL A 41 -3.54 -3.07 26.96
C VAL A 41 -3.85 -3.19 25.46
N ASN A 42 -3.28 -2.31 24.65
CA ASN A 42 -3.28 -2.40 23.21
C ASN A 42 -2.14 -3.34 22.74
N LEU A 43 -2.54 -4.49 22.18
CA LEU A 43 -1.63 -5.54 21.70
C LEU A 43 -1.36 -5.48 20.18
N THR A 44 -1.77 -4.42 19.48
CA THR A 44 -1.62 -4.32 18.01
C THR A 44 -0.15 -4.42 17.56
N ASN A 45 0.80 -4.12 18.44
CA ASN A 45 2.24 -4.15 18.18
C ASN A 45 2.96 -5.40 18.72
N ILE A 46 2.22 -6.37 19.26
CA ILE A 46 2.77 -7.59 19.89
C ILE A 46 2.61 -8.78 18.95
N ILE A 47 3.72 -9.43 18.62
CA ILE A 47 3.80 -10.64 17.81
C ILE A 47 3.25 -11.78 18.64
N MET A 48 2.20 -12.42 18.17
CA MET A 48 1.53 -13.51 18.87
C MET A 48 2.09 -14.89 18.48
N THR A 49 2.91 -14.96 17.44
CA THR A 49 3.54 -16.21 17.01
C THR A 49 5.06 -16.10 17.10
N CYS A 50 5.67 -16.81 18.07
CA CYS A 50 7.12 -16.75 18.28
C CYS A 50 7.91 -17.20 17.02
N SER A 51 7.33 -18.12 16.24
CA SER A 51 7.90 -18.59 14.97
C SER A 51 8.05 -17.49 13.90
N SER A 52 7.14 -16.51 13.83
CA SER A 52 7.16 -15.46 12.80
C SER A 52 8.38 -14.56 12.92
N ALA A 53 8.71 -14.13 14.14
CA ALA A 53 9.89 -13.29 14.41
C ALA A 53 11.18 -14.02 14.02
N VAL A 54 11.32 -15.29 14.43
CA VAL A 54 12.49 -16.12 14.12
C VAL A 54 12.64 -16.32 12.61
N VAL A 55 11.54 -16.60 11.91
CA VAL A 55 11.55 -16.75 10.44
C VAL A 55 11.99 -15.46 9.77
N ILE A 56 11.45 -14.31 10.16
CA ILE A 56 11.82 -13.00 9.58
C ILE A 56 13.29 -12.69 9.78
N SER A 57 13.80 -12.77 11.01
CA SER A 57 15.21 -12.50 11.29
C SER A 57 16.14 -13.46 10.55
N ARG A 58 15.75 -14.74 10.38
CA ARG A 58 16.50 -15.71 9.54
C ARG A 58 16.52 -15.26 8.08
N CYS A 59 15.36 -14.96 7.50
CA CYS A 59 15.24 -14.56 6.10
C CYS A 59 16.02 -13.27 5.81
N ILE A 60 15.93 -12.27 6.69
CA ILE A 60 16.66 -10.99 6.57
C ILE A 60 18.16 -11.26 6.48
N LYS A 61 18.72 -12.03 7.43
CA LYS A 61 20.16 -12.39 7.44
C LYS A 61 20.56 -13.16 6.17
N CYS A 62 19.69 -14.05 5.68
CA CYS A 62 19.91 -14.78 4.43
C CYS A 62 19.99 -13.83 3.23
N ILE A 63 19.02 -12.93 3.08
CA ILE A 63 18.98 -11.94 1.99
C ILE A 63 20.18 -10.99 2.06
N GLU A 64 20.56 -10.53 3.25
CA GLU A 64 21.74 -9.68 3.43
C GLU A 64 23.02 -10.36 2.94
N LYS A 65 23.20 -11.64 3.31
CA LYS A 65 24.32 -12.45 2.83
C LYS A 65 24.28 -12.61 1.32
N LEU A 66 23.12 -12.95 0.75
CA LEU A 66 22.96 -13.11 -0.71
C LEU A 66 23.29 -11.82 -1.46
N LEU A 67 22.84 -10.65 -0.96
CA LEU A 67 23.14 -9.34 -1.57
C LEU A 67 24.62 -8.92 -1.48
N SER A 68 25.38 -9.53 -0.57
CA SER A 68 26.83 -9.31 -0.43
C SER A 68 27.67 -10.21 -1.34
N GLN A 69 27.05 -11.20 -1.96
CA GLN A 69 27.72 -12.21 -2.78
C GLN A 69 27.34 -12.09 -4.25
N THR A 70 28.21 -12.61 -5.12
CA THR A 70 27.94 -12.76 -6.55
C THR A 70 27.67 -14.24 -6.82
N HIS A 71 26.42 -14.59 -7.07
CA HIS A 71 25.97 -15.95 -7.36
C HIS A 71 24.96 -15.92 -8.53
N PRO A 72 24.99 -16.87 -9.49
CA PRO A 72 24.11 -16.87 -10.66
C PRO A 72 22.62 -16.81 -10.31
N ASP A 73 22.19 -17.55 -9.29
CA ASP A 73 20.79 -17.65 -8.87
C ASP A 73 20.43 -16.72 -7.70
N ARG A 74 21.33 -15.79 -7.35
CA ARG A 74 21.17 -14.87 -6.21
C ARG A 74 19.79 -14.23 -6.15
N ASP A 75 19.32 -13.67 -7.26
CA ASP A 75 18.04 -12.96 -7.29
C ASP A 75 16.85 -13.92 -7.12
N ALA A 76 16.96 -15.17 -7.60
CA ALA A 76 15.94 -16.19 -7.42
C ALA A 76 15.87 -16.66 -5.95
N ASP A 77 17.02 -16.89 -5.32
CA ASP A 77 17.11 -17.25 -3.91
C ASP A 77 16.57 -16.13 -3.01
N ILE A 78 16.88 -14.87 -3.33
CA ILE A 78 16.30 -13.71 -2.64
C ILE A 78 14.77 -13.69 -2.84
N SER A 79 14.25 -13.89 -4.05
CA SER A 79 12.81 -13.95 -4.30
C SER A 79 12.12 -15.07 -3.49
N PHE A 80 12.79 -16.21 -3.30
CA PHE A 80 12.26 -17.29 -2.48
C PHE A 80 12.12 -16.85 -1.01
N GLU A 81 13.17 -16.29 -0.41
CA GLU A 81 13.13 -15.80 0.98
C GLU A 81 12.10 -14.66 1.15
N LEU A 82 11.95 -13.79 0.15
CA LEU A 82 10.93 -12.73 0.14
C LEU A 82 9.50 -13.27 0.11
N THR A 83 9.27 -14.41 -0.55
CA THR A 83 7.97 -15.10 -0.53
C THR A 83 7.64 -15.57 0.89
N ILE A 84 8.61 -16.16 1.58
CA ILE A 84 8.45 -16.59 2.98
C ILE A 84 8.15 -15.40 3.88
N ILE A 85 8.96 -14.33 3.80
CA ILE A 85 8.74 -13.11 4.57
C ILE A 85 7.33 -12.56 4.32
N LYS A 86 6.89 -12.51 3.06
CA LYS A 86 5.57 -11.97 2.72
C LYS A 86 4.44 -12.74 3.44
N VAL A 87 4.51 -14.07 3.47
CA VAL A 87 3.53 -14.90 4.19
C VAL A 87 3.47 -14.51 5.67
N GLU A 88 4.62 -14.28 6.29
CA GLU A 88 4.68 -13.84 7.69
C GLU A 88 4.11 -12.43 7.88
N LEU A 89 4.47 -11.48 7.01
CA LEU A 89 3.97 -10.10 7.05
C LEU A 89 2.45 -10.00 6.88
N ASP A 90 1.84 -10.92 6.13
CA ASP A 90 0.40 -10.90 5.88
C ASP A 90 -0.43 -11.40 7.08
N LYS A 91 0.20 -12.01 8.10
CA LYS A 91 -0.50 -12.52 9.31
C LYS A 91 -1.04 -11.38 10.19
N GLU A 92 -0.19 -10.45 10.60
CA GLU A 92 -0.58 -9.40 11.55
C GLU A 92 0.32 -8.16 11.47
N LEU A 93 -0.19 -7.04 11.99
CA LEU A 93 0.53 -5.75 12.00
C LEU A 93 1.80 -5.81 12.87
N ALA A 94 1.76 -6.52 14.00
CA ALA A 94 2.93 -6.66 14.88
C ALA A 94 4.14 -7.28 14.16
N THR A 95 3.91 -8.28 13.32
CA THR A 95 4.93 -8.92 12.49
C THR A 95 5.57 -7.94 11.51
N ARG A 96 4.78 -7.02 10.92
CA ARG A 96 5.29 -5.95 10.04
C ARG A 96 6.14 -4.94 10.82
N ILE A 97 5.69 -4.56 12.02
CA ILE A 97 6.41 -3.62 12.88
C ILE A 97 7.77 -4.21 13.28
N HIS A 98 7.78 -5.49 13.69
CA HIS A 98 9.01 -6.19 14.01
C HIS A 98 9.97 -6.26 12.80
N ALA A 99 9.48 -6.67 11.64
CA ALA A 99 10.29 -6.73 10.43
C ALA A 99 10.88 -5.36 10.05
N GLY A 100 10.10 -4.29 10.21
CA GLY A 100 10.57 -2.92 10.01
C GLY A 100 11.71 -2.56 10.96
N LYS A 101 11.57 -2.86 12.25
CA LYS A 101 12.60 -2.63 13.29
C LYS A 101 13.88 -3.46 13.04
N GLU A 102 13.74 -4.67 12.53
CA GLU A 102 14.86 -5.55 12.13
C GLU A 102 15.54 -5.09 10.82
N GLY A 103 15.10 -3.98 10.21
CA GLY A 103 15.74 -3.41 9.02
C GLY A 103 15.28 -4.02 7.69
N LEU A 104 14.11 -4.65 7.63
CA LEU A 104 13.59 -5.20 6.37
C LEU A 104 13.37 -4.11 5.31
N TYR A 105 12.84 -2.94 5.68
CA TYR A 105 12.59 -1.87 4.72
C TYR A 105 13.84 -1.42 3.96
N PRO A 106 14.94 -0.97 4.62
CA PRO A 106 16.16 -0.57 3.90
C PRO A 106 16.77 -1.74 3.11
N LEU A 107 16.58 -2.99 3.55
CA LEU A 107 16.98 -4.18 2.78
C LEU A 107 16.19 -4.32 1.48
N LEU A 108 14.86 -4.13 1.51
CA LEU A 108 14.02 -4.16 0.31
C LEU A 108 14.36 -3.04 -0.68
N ILE A 109 14.69 -1.84 -0.18
CA ILE A 109 15.18 -0.74 -1.02
C ILE A 109 16.52 -1.11 -1.70
N ARG A 110 17.42 -1.81 -1.00
CA ARG A 110 18.65 -2.35 -1.59
C ARG A 110 18.36 -3.43 -2.64
N CYS A 111 17.35 -4.27 -2.43
CA CYS A 111 16.90 -5.25 -3.41
C CYS A 111 16.41 -4.58 -4.68
N LEU A 112 15.56 -3.55 -4.59
CA LEU A 112 15.09 -2.77 -5.76
C LEU A 112 16.25 -2.22 -6.60
N ARG A 113 17.35 -1.82 -5.96
CA ARG A 113 18.52 -1.26 -6.65
C ARG A 113 19.40 -2.32 -7.33
N LYS A 114 19.48 -3.54 -6.79
CA LYS A 114 20.49 -4.54 -7.18
C LYS A 114 19.95 -5.73 -7.98
N MET A 115 18.65 -5.98 -7.90
CA MET A 115 18.01 -7.13 -8.55
C MET A 115 17.52 -6.78 -9.95
N LYS A 116 17.39 -7.80 -10.80
CA LYS A 116 16.85 -7.66 -12.16
C LYS A 116 15.32 -7.62 -12.17
N ASP A 117 14.76 -7.00 -13.21
CA ASP A 117 13.31 -6.75 -13.40
C ASP A 117 12.42 -7.96 -13.12
N LYS A 118 12.79 -9.15 -13.59
CA LYS A 118 12.01 -10.39 -13.38
C LYS A 118 11.76 -10.73 -11.90
N HIS A 119 12.59 -10.22 -10.98
CA HIS A 119 12.49 -10.47 -9.55
C HIS A 119 11.96 -9.26 -8.75
N LEU A 120 11.88 -8.07 -9.37
CA LEU A 120 11.39 -6.86 -8.72
C LEU A 120 9.93 -6.98 -8.29
N SER A 121 9.14 -7.79 -9.01
CA SER A 121 7.76 -8.08 -8.64
C SER A 121 7.64 -8.60 -7.21
N GLN A 122 8.52 -9.53 -6.82
CA GLN A 122 8.48 -10.08 -5.46
C GLN A 122 8.88 -9.03 -4.41
N VAL A 123 9.84 -8.15 -4.74
CA VAL A 123 10.26 -7.06 -3.86
C VAL A 123 9.10 -6.08 -3.63
N LEU A 124 8.40 -5.67 -4.68
CA LEU A 124 7.25 -4.76 -4.60
C LEU A 124 6.07 -5.38 -3.82
N GLN A 125 5.83 -6.68 -3.99
CA GLN A 125 4.81 -7.39 -3.22
C GLN A 125 5.16 -7.43 -1.72
N THR A 126 6.41 -7.72 -1.37
CA THR A 126 6.86 -7.72 0.02
C THR A 126 6.83 -6.30 0.62
N LEU A 127 7.21 -5.26 -0.14
CA LEU A 127 7.07 -3.85 0.27
C LEU A 127 5.61 -3.46 0.52
N THR A 128 4.70 -3.91 -0.36
CA THR A 128 3.25 -3.69 -0.21
C THR A 128 2.75 -4.34 1.08
N SER A 129 3.10 -5.60 1.34
CA SER A 129 2.73 -6.29 2.60
C SER A 129 3.32 -5.61 3.84
N LEU A 130 4.59 -5.21 3.80
CA LEU A 130 5.28 -4.57 4.93
C LEU A 130 4.64 -3.23 5.31
N THR A 131 4.26 -2.43 4.33
CA THR A 131 3.75 -1.06 4.54
C THR A 131 2.23 -1.01 4.78
N ASN A 132 1.54 -2.14 4.71
CA ASN A 132 0.10 -2.20 4.99
C ASN A 132 -0.17 -1.93 6.48
N GLY A 133 -0.71 -0.75 6.78
CA GLY A 133 -0.92 -0.28 8.16
C GLY A 133 0.36 0.18 8.87
N TYR A 134 1.48 0.28 8.15
CA TYR A 134 2.75 0.81 8.67
C TYR A 134 3.46 1.74 7.65
N PRO A 135 2.81 2.86 7.27
CA PRO A 135 3.29 3.76 6.22
C PRO A 135 4.54 4.57 6.58
N ASP A 136 4.84 4.75 7.87
CA ASP A 136 5.95 5.57 8.39
C ASP A 136 7.35 5.07 8.00
N LEU A 137 7.45 3.85 7.44
CA LEU A 137 8.70 3.30 6.90
C LEU A 137 9.17 4.02 5.62
N LEU A 138 8.28 4.72 4.91
CA LEU A 138 8.61 5.33 3.62
C LEU A 138 9.68 6.43 3.79
N ASP A 139 10.79 6.28 3.09
CA ASP A 139 11.86 7.27 3.02
C ASP A 139 11.97 7.90 1.62
N LYS A 140 12.92 8.83 1.48
CA LYS A 140 13.18 9.52 0.21
C LYS A 140 13.59 8.57 -0.91
N SER A 141 14.37 7.52 -0.61
CA SER A 141 14.75 6.52 -1.63
C SER A 141 13.52 5.77 -2.12
N GLY A 142 12.61 5.41 -1.23
CA GLY A 142 11.35 4.76 -1.58
C GLY A 142 10.49 5.63 -2.50
N LEU A 143 10.35 6.93 -2.19
CA LEU A 143 9.62 7.88 -3.05
C LEU A 143 10.24 7.99 -4.45
N ASP A 144 11.57 8.04 -4.54
CA ASP A 144 12.27 8.12 -5.82
C ASP A 144 12.04 6.85 -6.65
N PHE A 145 12.05 5.66 -6.03
CA PHE A 145 11.66 4.41 -6.69
C PHE A 145 10.19 4.43 -7.13
N MET A 146 9.27 4.90 -6.27
CA MET A 146 7.85 4.98 -6.61
C MET A 146 7.63 5.80 -7.88
N ILE A 147 8.22 6.99 -8.00
CA ILE A 147 8.11 7.82 -9.22
C ILE A 147 8.86 7.18 -10.40
N GLY A 148 10.01 6.57 -10.16
CA GLY A 148 10.80 5.89 -11.18
C GLY A 148 10.06 4.71 -11.85
N PHE A 149 9.22 3.99 -11.10
CA PHE A 149 8.38 2.93 -11.65
C PHE A 149 7.13 3.44 -12.38
N LEU A 150 6.66 4.67 -12.13
CA LEU A 150 5.48 5.23 -12.80
C LEU A 150 5.81 5.84 -14.17
N GLN A 151 6.52 5.09 -15.01
CA GLN A 151 6.92 5.51 -16.34
C GLN A 151 6.27 4.63 -17.42
N PRO A 152 5.87 5.20 -18.57
CA PRO A 152 5.20 4.42 -19.62
C PRO A 152 6.04 3.25 -20.17
N ASN A 153 7.37 3.31 -20.10
CA ASN A 153 8.28 2.26 -20.57
C ASN A 153 8.52 1.13 -19.55
N VAL A 154 8.01 1.24 -18.32
CA VAL A 154 8.12 0.20 -17.30
C VAL A 154 7.05 -0.88 -17.55
N ASP A 155 7.37 -2.12 -17.21
CA ASP A 155 6.44 -3.24 -17.30
C ASP A 155 5.14 -2.97 -16.51
N LEU A 156 3.99 -3.24 -17.13
CA LEU A 156 2.69 -2.91 -16.58
C LEU A 156 2.43 -3.59 -15.23
N GLU A 157 2.92 -4.82 -15.02
CA GLU A 157 2.74 -5.52 -13.75
C GLU A 157 3.52 -4.82 -12.64
N LEU A 158 4.76 -4.37 -12.92
CA LEU A 158 5.55 -3.59 -11.98
C LEU A 158 4.90 -2.25 -11.65
N VAL A 159 4.35 -1.53 -12.65
CA VAL A 159 3.59 -0.29 -12.43
C VAL A 159 2.41 -0.53 -11.48
N VAL A 160 1.62 -1.57 -11.75
CA VAL A 160 0.43 -1.92 -10.97
C VAL A 160 0.80 -2.32 -9.53
N GLN A 161 1.86 -3.08 -9.34
CA GLN A 161 2.33 -3.44 -8.00
C GLN A 161 2.91 -2.24 -7.25
N ASN A 162 3.61 -1.36 -7.94
CA ASN A 162 4.09 -0.11 -7.37
C ASN A 162 2.93 0.80 -6.93
N LEU A 163 1.84 0.89 -7.70
CA LEU A 163 0.63 1.63 -7.30
C LEU A 163 -0.01 1.06 -6.02
N ARG A 164 0.01 -0.26 -5.83
CA ARG A 164 -0.44 -0.89 -4.57
C ARG A 164 0.45 -0.51 -3.39
N TRP A 165 1.76 -0.50 -3.60
CA TRP A 165 2.72 -0.07 -2.58
C TRP A 165 2.52 1.41 -2.22
N ILE A 166 2.38 2.29 -3.22
CA ILE A 166 2.05 3.71 -3.05
C ILE A 166 0.78 3.85 -2.21
N LYS A 167 -0.30 3.16 -2.59
CA LYS A 167 -1.60 3.23 -1.88
C LYS A 167 -1.46 2.95 -0.39
N ASN A 168 -0.70 1.91 -0.02
CA ASN A 168 -0.48 1.56 1.38
C ASN A 168 0.29 2.65 2.12
N CYS A 169 1.33 3.21 1.50
CA CYS A 169 2.16 4.23 2.13
C CYS A 169 1.45 5.58 2.29
N ILE A 170 0.44 5.89 1.48
CA ILE A 170 -0.32 7.14 1.59
C ILE A 170 -1.62 7.01 2.38
N THR A 171 -2.02 5.82 2.79
CA THR A 171 -3.25 5.64 3.57
C THR A 171 -3.02 6.16 4.99
N ALA A 172 -3.89 7.05 5.47
CA ALA A 172 -3.75 7.74 6.76
C ALA A 172 -2.37 8.39 7.01
N HIS A 173 -1.72 8.92 5.96
CA HIS A 173 -0.38 9.51 6.07
C HIS A 173 -0.18 10.73 5.17
N GLU A 174 -0.49 11.93 5.69
CA GLU A 174 -0.57 13.18 4.94
C GLU A 174 0.78 13.62 4.37
N LYS A 175 1.86 13.47 5.14
CA LYS A 175 3.21 13.81 4.68
C LYS A 175 3.61 13.04 3.40
N ASN A 176 3.23 11.77 3.31
CA ASN A 176 3.58 10.91 2.17
C ASN A 176 2.79 11.32 0.92
N ARG A 177 1.52 11.72 1.09
CA ARG A 177 0.72 12.30 -0.01
C ARG A 177 1.33 13.58 -0.53
N SER A 178 1.63 14.51 0.39
CA SER A 178 2.20 15.81 0.06
C SER A 178 3.52 15.66 -0.71
N GLU A 179 4.40 14.75 -0.28
CA GLU A 179 5.68 14.48 -0.95
C GLU A 179 5.49 13.91 -2.37
N LEU A 180 4.54 12.99 -2.59
CA LEU A 180 4.25 12.46 -3.94
C LEU A 180 3.62 13.50 -4.88
N ILE A 181 2.74 14.37 -4.37
CA ILE A 181 2.16 15.48 -5.15
C ILE A 181 3.24 16.49 -5.54
N LEU A 182 4.15 16.81 -4.61
CA LEU A 182 5.31 17.67 -4.87
C LEU A 182 6.22 17.04 -5.95
N MET A 183 6.39 15.72 -5.91
CA MET A 183 7.13 14.94 -6.91
C MET A 183 6.35 14.66 -8.20
N LYS A 184 5.20 15.32 -8.41
CA LYS A 184 4.45 15.30 -9.67
C LYS A 184 3.86 13.94 -10.06
N ILE A 185 3.38 13.16 -9.10
CA ILE A 185 2.69 11.89 -9.37
C ILE A 185 1.50 12.04 -10.35
N GLN A 186 0.80 13.18 -10.34
CA GLN A 186 -0.28 13.51 -11.27
C GLN A 186 0.17 13.55 -12.74
N ASP A 187 1.39 14.02 -13.00
CA ASP A 187 1.98 14.02 -14.35
C ASP A 187 2.29 12.59 -14.80
N CYS A 188 2.77 11.75 -13.89
CA CYS A 188 2.97 10.33 -14.13
C CYS A 188 1.66 9.62 -14.46
N PHE A 189 0.58 9.90 -13.71
CA PHE A 189 -0.74 9.33 -14.00
C PHE A 189 -1.23 9.71 -15.38
N ARG A 190 -1.19 10.99 -15.76
CA ARG A 190 -1.57 11.43 -17.11
C ARG A 190 -0.82 10.64 -18.20
N ASN A 191 0.51 10.51 -18.06
CA ASN A 191 1.33 9.79 -19.04
C ASN A 191 1.01 8.29 -19.11
N LEU A 192 0.78 7.65 -17.96
CA LEU A 192 0.39 6.23 -17.90
C LEU A 192 -1.00 5.99 -18.50
N LEU A 193 -1.97 6.83 -18.17
CA LEU A 193 -3.34 6.74 -18.68
C LEU A 193 -3.40 6.98 -20.19
N GLN A 194 -2.56 7.86 -20.74
CA GLN A 194 -2.45 8.04 -22.19
C GLN A 194 -1.91 6.80 -22.91
N LYS A 195 -0.92 6.10 -22.31
CA LYS A 195 -0.33 4.91 -22.94
C LYS A 195 -1.19 3.65 -22.77
N PHE A 196 -1.81 3.48 -21.61
CA PHE A 196 -2.48 2.25 -21.19
C PHE A 196 -3.99 2.47 -20.98
N ASN A 197 -4.60 3.24 -21.88
CA ASN A 197 -6.02 3.60 -21.83
C ASN A 197 -6.97 2.42 -22.05
N ASP A 198 -6.45 1.26 -22.44
CA ASP A 198 -7.18 0.01 -22.68
C ASP A 198 -6.93 -1.03 -21.57
N LYS A 199 -6.29 -0.65 -20.45
CA LYS A 199 -5.91 -1.56 -19.35
C LYS A 199 -6.74 -1.31 -18.09
N PRO A 200 -7.89 -2.00 -17.90
CA PRO A 200 -8.77 -1.84 -16.73
C PRO A 200 -8.02 -1.88 -15.39
N ARG A 201 -7.11 -2.86 -15.23
CA ARG A 201 -6.38 -3.07 -13.98
C ARG A 201 -5.54 -1.86 -13.57
N LEU A 202 -4.95 -1.14 -14.53
CA LEU A 202 -4.17 0.06 -14.25
C LEU A 202 -5.10 1.21 -13.85
N ILE A 203 -6.18 1.42 -14.61
CA ILE A 203 -7.13 2.51 -14.40
C ILE A 203 -7.74 2.39 -13.00
N ILE A 204 -8.17 1.18 -12.62
CA ILE A 204 -8.67 0.88 -11.28
C ILE A 204 -7.63 1.26 -10.21
N GLN A 205 -6.37 0.86 -10.37
CA GLN A 205 -5.34 1.20 -9.38
C GLN A 205 -5.06 2.71 -9.30
N ILE A 206 -5.03 3.41 -10.43
CA ILE A 206 -4.85 4.87 -10.45
C ILE A 206 -6.04 5.57 -9.78
N CYS A 207 -7.28 5.11 -10.00
CA CYS A 207 -8.46 5.64 -9.33
C CYS A 207 -8.40 5.42 -7.81
N GLN A 208 -7.99 4.23 -7.36
CA GLN A 208 -7.80 3.94 -5.94
C GLN A 208 -6.74 4.83 -5.29
N VAL A 209 -5.59 5.03 -5.94
CA VAL A 209 -4.52 5.91 -5.43
C VAL A 209 -4.96 7.37 -5.45
N THR A 210 -5.65 7.83 -6.50
CA THR A 210 -6.22 9.18 -6.61
C THR A 210 -7.10 9.50 -5.39
N LYS A 211 -8.06 8.61 -5.07
CA LYS A 211 -8.91 8.78 -3.88
C LYS A 211 -8.11 8.90 -2.58
N LYS A 212 -7.06 8.09 -2.44
CA LYS A 212 -6.21 8.10 -1.25
C LYS A 212 -5.25 9.29 -1.18
N LEU A 213 -4.88 9.91 -2.29
CA LEU A 213 -4.12 11.17 -2.30
C LEU A 213 -4.98 12.38 -1.87
N VAL A 214 -6.29 12.30 -2.07
CA VAL A 214 -7.24 13.38 -1.74
C VAL A 214 -7.93 13.14 -0.38
N SER A 215 -7.69 12.02 0.28
CA SER A 215 -8.32 11.68 1.55
C SER A 215 -7.79 12.53 2.71
N ASP A 216 -8.69 12.96 3.59
CA ASP A 216 -8.39 13.65 4.85
C ASP A 216 -8.58 12.68 6.04
N ASP A 217 -7.82 11.58 6.05
CA ASP A 217 -7.94 10.47 7.00
C ASP A 217 -6.71 10.30 7.92
N ASP A 218 -5.79 11.27 7.96
CA ASP A 218 -4.64 11.26 8.87
C ASP A 218 -4.92 12.06 10.14
N ILE A 219 -5.42 11.37 11.17
CA ILE A 219 -5.77 11.96 12.46
C ILE A 219 -4.59 12.58 13.24
N ARG A 220 -3.35 12.33 12.81
CA ARG A 220 -2.14 12.86 13.47
C ARG A 220 -1.87 14.31 13.07
N VAL A 221 -2.46 14.78 11.97
CA VAL A 221 -2.29 16.12 11.44
C VAL A 221 -3.59 16.90 11.65
N VAL A 222 -3.48 18.14 12.12
CA VAL A 222 -4.66 18.99 12.43
C VAL A 222 -5.38 19.44 11.15
N HIS A 223 -4.64 19.68 10.07
CA HIS A 223 -5.17 20.06 8.77
C HIS A 223 -4.30 19.43 7.65
N GLY A 224 -4.90 18.65 6.76
CA GLY A 224 -4.27 18.18 5.52
C GLY A 224 -4.41 19.16 4.36
N ASN A 225 -3.94 18.76 3.17
CA ASN A 225 -4.09 19.54 1.93
C ASN A 225 -4.98 18.86 0.85
N PRO A 226 -6.11 18.21 1.21
CA PRO A 226 -6.90 17.41 0.27
C PRO A 226 -7.39 18.23 -0.93
N HIS A 227 -7.77 19.48 -0.72
CA HIS A 227 -8.21 20.38 -1.80
C HIS A 227 -7.10 20.71 -2.81
N GLU A 228 -5.86 20.91 -2.36
CA GLU A 228 -4.74 21.20 -3.26
C GLU A 228 -4.30 19.94 -4.01
N HIS A 229 -4.33 18.77 -3.35
CA HIS A 229 -4.09 17.50 -4.01
C HIS A 229 -5.15 17.21 -5.08
N ALA A 230 -6.44 17.41 -4.76
CA ALA A 230 -7.54 17.25 -5.71
C ALA A 230 -7.35 18.15 -6.93
N ARG A 231 -6.96 19.41 -6.73
CA ARG A 231 -6.69 20.35 -7.81
C ARG A 231 -5.55 19.89 -8.72
N ALA A 232 -4.44 19.46 -8.13
CA ALA A 232 -3.29 18.98 -8.89
C ALA A 232 -3.63 17.75 -9.73
N LEU A 233 -4.38 16.79 -9.17
CA LEU A 233 -4.81 15.59 -9.87
C LEU A 233 -5.85 15.90 -10.95
N ALA A 234 -6.88 16.68 -10.63
CA ALA A 234 -7.96 17.03 -11.55
C ALA A 234 -7.47 17.76 -12.80
N ASN A 235 -6.47 18.63 -12.65
CA ASN A 235 -5.84 19.30 -13.79
C ASN A 235 -5.27 18.31 -14.82
N GLU A 236 -4.73 17.19 -14.35
CA GLU A 236 -4.00 16.25 -15.21
C GLU A 236 -4.79 15.01 -15.63
N THR A 237 -5.76 14.56 -14.84
CA THR A 237 -6.43 13.28 -15.08
C THR A 237 -7.93 13.39 -15.39
N LEU A 238 -8.60 14.48 -15.00
CA LEU A 238 -10.07 14.56 -15.03
C LEU A 238 -10.66 14.38 -16.42
N CYS A 239 -10.08 15.00 -17.45
CA CYS A 239 -10.57 14.84 -18.83
C CYS A 239 -10.45 13.40 -19.32
N THR A 240 -9.33 12.75 -18.99
CA THR A 240 -9.12 11.35 -19.33
C THR A 240 -10.12 10.46 -18.61
N PHE A 241 -10.40 10.73 -17.33
CA PHE A 241 -11.43 10.01 -16.58
C PHE A 241 -12.82 10.20 -17.19
N ILE A 242 -13.17 11.42 -17.60
CA ILE A 242 -14.45 11.67 -18.28
C ILE A 242 -14.56 10.83 -19.55
N SER A 243 -13.50 10.80 -20.37
CA SER A 243 -13.50 9.99 -21.60
C SER A 243 -13.66 8.49 -21.32
N PHE A 244 -13.10 8.00 -20.21
CA PHE A 244 -13.17 6.60 -19.83
C PHE A 244 -14.57 6.13 -19.41
N MET A 245 -15.44 7.02 -18.95
CA MET A 245 -16.83 6.65 -18.65
C MET A 245 -17.53 6.09 -19.90
N SER A 246 -17.26 6.67 -21.07
CA SER A 246 -17.80 6.18 -22.34
C SER A 246 -17.10 4.91 -22.83
N ILE A 247 -15.77 4.83 -22.71
CA ILE A 247 -14.96 3.68 -23.15
C ILE A 247 -15.26 2.42 -22.34
N TYR A 248 -15.45 2.57 -21.03
CA TYR A 248 -15.67 1.47 -20.09
C TYR A 248 -17.13 1.34 -19.66
N MET A 249 -18.06 1.82 -20.49
CA MET A 249 -19.50 1.74 -20.19
C MET A 249 -20.00 0.30 -19.96
N ASP A 250 -19.30 -0.71 -20.48
CA ASP A 250 -19.61 -2.15 -20.27
C ASP A 250 -18.80 -2.81 -19.14
N ASP A 251 -17.83 -2.12 -18.53
CA ASP A 251 -16.96 -2.67 -17.48
C ASP A 251 -17.27 -2.00 -16.13
N ILE A 252 -18.24 -2.57 -15.43
CA ILE A 252 -18.69 -2.05 -14.13
C ILE A 252 -17.55 -1.99 -13.10
N SER A 253 -16.55 -2.88 -13.18
CA SER A 253 -15.43 -2.88 -12.24
C SER A 253 -14.56 -1.63 -12.37
N VAL A 254 -14.42 -1.10 -13.58
CA VAL A 254 -13.74 0.18 -13.82
C VAL A 254 -14.62 1.34 -13.34
N LEU A 255 -15.91 1.33 -13.67
CA LEU A 255 -16.84 2.40 -13.31
C LEU A 255 -16.98 2.59 -11.79
N TYR A 256 -17.03 1.50 -11.03
CA TYR A 256 -17.05 1.49 -9.56
C TYR A 256 -15.87 2.21 -8.92
N GLU A 257 -14.74 2.28 -9.61
CA GLU A 257 -13.54 2.96 -9.11
C GLU A 257 -13.40 4.36 -9.71
N LEU A 258 -13.77 4.51 -10.99
CA LEU A 258 -13.68 5.74 -11.77
C LEU A 258 -14.62 6.83 -11.26
N ILE A 259 -15.90 6.52 -11.06
CA ILE A 259 -16.91 7.52 -10.64
C ILE A 259 -16.53 8.12 -9.27
N PRO A 260 -16.25 7.32 -8.22
CA PRO A 260 -15.84 7.89 -6.94
C PRO A 260 -14.51 8.67 -7.01
N ALA A 261 -13.59 8.27 -7.91
CA ALA A 261 -12.37 9.03 -8.14
C ALA A 261 -12.66 10.39 -8.79
N MET A 262 -13.63 10.48 -9.71
CA MET A 262 -14.08 11.75 -10.26
C MET A 262 -14.77 12.62 -9.19
N THR A 263 -15.62 12.03 -8.35
CA THR A 263 -16.34 12.75 -7.28
C THR A 263 -15.40 13.53 -6.36
N VAL A 264 -14.28 12.91 -5.95
CA VAL A 264 -13.29 13.59 -5.08
C VAL A 264 -12.48 14.68 -5.82
N LEU A 265 -12.44 14.64 -7.15
CA LEU A 265 -11.75 15.63 -7.98
C LEU A 265 -12.65 16.82 -8.36
N THR A 266 -13.96 16.62 -8.40
CA THR A 266 -14.95 17.62 -8.85
C THR A 266 -15.59 18.38 -7.68
N VAL A 267 -14.75 18.85 -6.75
CA VAL A 267 -15.19 19.64 -5.58
C VAL A 267 -15.01 21.15 -5.77
N ARG A 268 -14.61 21.58 -6.97
CA ARG A 268 -14.43 22.99 -7.36
C ARG A 268 -15.22 23.29 -8.64
N ASP A 269 -15.78 24.49 -8.73
CA ASP A 269 -16.62 24.94 -9.85
C ASP A 269 -15.93 24.77 -11.22
N GLU A 270 -14.64 25.09 -11.30
CA GLU A 270 -13.84 24.95 -12.52
C GLU A 270 -13.77 23.50 -13.04
N PHE A 271 -13.79 22.52 -12.13
CA PHE A 271 -13.77 21.10 -12.48
C PHE A 271 -15.18 20.56 -12.76
N CYS A 272 -16.20 21.04 -12.04
CA CYS A 272 -17.59 20.74 -12.35
C CYS A 272 -17.97 21.23 -13.76
N LEU A 273 -17.55 22.46 -14.12
CA LEU A 273 -17.74 23.01 -15.46
C LEU A 273 -17.05 22.14 -16.52
N LYS A 274 -15.82 21.69 -16.25
CA LYS A 274 -15.09 20.79 -17.15
C LYS A 274 -15.82 19.47 -17.42
N VAL A 275 -16.47 18.90 -16.40
CA VAL A 275 -17.31 17.69 -16.56
C VAL A 275 -18.52 18.00 -17.45
N TYR A 276 -19.19 19.11 -17.22
CA TYR A 276 -20.33 19.54 -18.04
C TYR A 276 -19.94 19.74 -19.51
N GLU A 277 -18.86 20.50 -19.77
CA GLU A 277 -18.37 20.82 -21.11
C GLU A 277 -17.94 19.58 -21.91
N GLN A 278 -17.51 18.52 -21.23
CA GLN A 278 -17.10 17.26 -21.85
C GLN A 278 -18.20 16.20 -21.87
N ASN A 279 -19.46 16.62 -21.75
CA ASN A 279 -20.63 15.73 -21.80
C ASN A 279 -20.65 14.65 -20.68
N GLY A 280 -19.90 14.88 -19.59
CA GLY A 280 -19.74 13.91 -18.51
C GLY A 280 -21.05 13.62 -17.77
N LEU A 281 -21.95 14.60 -17.68
CA LEU A 281 -23.28 14.39 -17.08
C LEU A 281 -24.12 13.39 -17.88
N CYS A 282 -24.07 13.46 -19.22
CA CYS A 282 -24.78 12.49 -20.06
C CYS A 282 -24.24 11.08 -19.86
N HIS A 283 -22.91 10.93 -19.83
CA HIS A 283 -22.29 9.63 -19.55
C HIS A 283 -22.67 9.07 -18.18
N ILE A 284 -22.75 9.89 -17.14
CA ILE A 284 -23.20 9.46 -15.80
C ILE A 284 -24.65 8.97 -15.87
N LEU A 285 -25.54 9.72 -16.54
CA LEU A 285 -26.94 9.32 -16.71
C LEU A 285 -27.05 8.00 -17.47
N ASP A 286 -26.29 7.82 -18.55
CA ASP A 286 -26.27 6.57 -19.32
C ASP A 286 -25.81 5.38 -18.46
N ILE A 287 -24.80 5.59 -17.60
CA ILE A 287 -24.32 4.56 -16.66
C ILE A 287 -25.41 4.22 -15.63
N MET A 288 -26.07 5.22 -15.03
CA MET A 288 -27.15 4.99 -14.07
C MET A 288 -28.35 4.25 -14.68
N ILE A 289 -28.68 4.52 -15.95
CA ILE A 289 -29.73 3.81 -16.67
C ILE A 289 -29.34 2.34 -16.91
N LYS A 290 -28.07 2.10 -17.21
CA LYS A 290 -27.54 0.77 -17.51
C LYS A 290 -27.36 -0.10 -16.26
N TYR A 291 -26.96 0.50 -15.16
CA TYR A 291 -26.69 -0.16 -13.88
C TYR A 291 -27.57 0.44 -12.77
N PRO A 292 -28.90 0.21 -12.82
CA PRO A 292 -29.85 0.86 -11.90
C PRO A 292 -29.78 0.33 -10.46
N ASP A 293 -29.20 -0.85 -10.24
CA ASP A 293 -29.13 -1.53 -8.94
C ASP A 293 -27.75 -1.40 -8.26
N ASP A 294 -26.81 -0.69 -8.88
CA ASP A 294 -25.39 -0.57 -8.49
C ASP A 294 -25.06 0.85 -7.98
N GLU A 295 -25.81 1.33 -6.96
CA GLU A 295 -25.56 2.62 -6.26
C GLU A 295 -24.29 2.63 -5.37
#